data_AF-A0A817URW1-F1
#
_entry.id   AF-A0A817URW1-F1
#
_cell.length_a   1.000
_cell.length_b   1.000
_cell.length_c   1.000
_cell.angle_alpha   90.00
_cell.angle_beta   90.00
_cell.angle_gamma   90.00
#
_symmetry.space_group_name_H-M   'P 1'
#
loop_
_entity.id
_entity.type
_entity.pdbx_description
1 polymer ?
#
loop_
_entity_poly.entity_id
_entity_poly.type
_entity_poly.pdbx_seq_one_letter_code
_entity_poly.pdbx_strand_id
1 'polypeptide(L)'
;MAATRAAENPEQMSSRLAGQRTRQAASRAVETPEEAKARHDDDSARHVVSRAAESPEQRSSRLAGQRTRQAASRAVETPEEAQARHDDDRARHVVSRAAESPEQRSSRLAGQRTRQAASRAVEAPEEAQARHDDDRARHVASRAAESPKQRSSRLAGQRTRQAASRAVETPEEAQARHDDDRARHVASRAAESPKHRSSRLADQRIRQAASRAVETPEEAKARHDDDRTRHVVSRAAESAEQRSNRLAGQRTRQAASRAIEASEQAQARRDEDRVRHAVSRADESPEKRRSRSEDQRRRQAASRAAQWAFMEGEAFRYDPTKSYDSHAQLCIGRMTDVCAHCKAYKWPGEAPGHDNDDSRDAVEHVENVDHNEKDFGSEPNNRQIVSIVTGGASTSIASMKKVGQLMTANLKKPSSGKVGEQRYFRVPFIRSNDQNRDTHVEQKEKGWWYGHFDGKWIARQMEIHPNQKPVLLVAGVDDINMCDLSLDDTGLASKKGAEILESDFEQEWLKHNGREYLKAHFRHISSKYVVQLLQNYR
;
A
#
# COMPACT_ATOMS: atom_id res chain seq x y z
N MET A 1 -4.49 95.69 59.15
CA MET A 1 -3.76 94.45 59.53
C MET A 1 -2.70 93.99 58.51
N ALA A 2 -2.10 94.89 57.72
CA ALA A 2 -1.03 94.52 56.78
C ALA A 2 0.38 94.86 57.32
N ALA A 3 0.50 95.84 58.22
CA ALA A 3 1.78 96.35 58.72
C ALA A 3 2.46 95.46 59.80
N THR A 4 1.73 94.56 60.47
CA THR A 4 2.32 93.63 61.48
C THR A 4 2.85 92.32 60.89
N ARG A 5 2.65 92.10 59.59
CA ARG A 5 3.03 90.84 58.91
C ARG A 5 4.47 90.84 58.39
N ALA A 6 5.12 92.00 58.32
CA ALA A 6 6.46 92.15 57.76
C ALA A 6 7.60 91.80 58.73
N ALA A 7 7.30 91.51 60.00
CA ALA A 7 8.27 91.22 61.06
C ALA A 7 8.02 89.88 61.79
N GLU A 8 7.19 88.99 61.21
CA GLU A 8 6.95 87.65 61.79
C GLU A 8 8.16 86.73 61.54
N ASN A 9 8.73 86.15 62.61
CA ASN A 9 9.74 85.08 62.49
C ASN A 9 9.05 83.81 61.92
N PRO A 10 9.73 82.99 61.08
CA PRO A 10 9.27 81.67 60.63
C PRO A 10 8.47 80.84 61.66
N GLU A 11 8.87 80.81 62.93
CA GLU A 11 8.15 80.08 63.98
C GLU A 11 6.79 80.69 64.34
N GLN A 12 6.71 82.02 64.40
CA GLN A 12 5.47 82.76 64.67
C GLN A 12 4.49 82.63 63.50
N MET A 13 5.00 82.69 62.27
CA MET A 13 4.23 82.43 61.05
C MET A 13 3.71 80.99 61.02
N SER A 14 4.54 80.01 61.39
CA SER A 14 4.15 78.60 61.49
C SER A 14 3.04 78.38 62.52
N SER A 15 3.19 78.95 63.72
CA SER A 15 2.19 78.88 64.80
C SER A 15 0.85 79.53 64.40
N ARG A 16 0.90 80.69 63.73
CA ARG A 16 -0.31 81.34 63.20
C ARG A 16 -1.03 80.50 62.16
N LEU A 17 -0.28 79.92 61.21
CA LEU A 17 -0.83 79.04 60.17
C LEU A 17 -1.40 77.75 60.80
N ALA A 18 -0.73 77.18 61.80
CA ALA A 18 -1.25 76.05 62.57
C ALA A 18 -2.57 76.40 63.27
N GLY A 19 -2.65 77.56 63.92
CA GLY A 19 -3.89 78.06 64.56
C GLY A 19 -5.01 78.41 63.57
N GLN A 20 -4.68 78.77 62.32
CA GLN A 20 -5.69 78.91 61.26
C GLN A 20 -6.20 77.55 60.79
N ARG A 21 -5.32 76.56 60.63
CA ARG A 21 -5.70 75.19 60.25
C ARG A 21 -6.59 74.53 61.28
N THR A 22 -6.32 74.71 62.57
CA THR A 22 -7.16 74.15 63.65
C THR A 22 -8.55 74.76 63.68
N ARG A 23 -8.67 76.09 63.58
CA ARG A 23 -9.98 76.76 63.48
C ARG A 23 -10.75 76.35 62.24
N GLN A 24 -10.07 76.24 61.11
CA GLN A 24 -10.70 75.78 59.88
C GLN A 24 -11.16 74.32 60.04
N ALA A 25 -10.35 73.43 60.64
CA ALA A 25 -10.75 72.06 60.90
C ALA A 25 -11.97 71.96 61.82
N ALA A 26 -12.03 72.79 62.87
CA ALA A 26 -13.20 72.87 63.76
C ALA A 26 -14.46 73.33 63.03
N SER A 27 -14.35 74.30 62.10
CA SER A 27 -15.51 74.69 61.27
C SER A 27 -15.93 73.57 60.32
N ARG A 28 -14.99 72.82 59.74
CA ARG A 28 -15.32 71.66 58.88
C ARG A 28 -16.00 70.52 59.62
N ALA A 29 -15.71 70.34 60.91
CA ALA A 29 -16.24 69.24 61.72
C ALA A 29 -17.74 69.37 62.02
N VAL A 30 -18.30 70.58 61.91
CA VAL A 30 -19.71 70.88 62.22
C VAL A 30 -20.54 71.11 60.94
N GLU A 31 -19.89 71.09 59.76
CA GLU A 31 -20.58 71.29 58.48
C GLU A 31 -21.56 70.16 58.16
N THR A 32 -22.71 70.56 57.61
CA THR A 32 -23.66 69.60 57.03
C THR A 32 -23.13 69.04 55.70
N PRO A 33 -23.63 67.87 55.24
CA PRO A 33 -23.24 67.31 53.95
C PRO A 33 -23.50 68.26 52.76
N GLU A 34 -24.55 69.09 52.83
CA GLU A 34 -24.90 70.05 51.78
C GLU A 34 -23.95 71.24 51.76
N GLU A 35 -23.60 71.81 52.92
CA GLU A 35 -22.63 72.89 53.03
C GLU A 35 -21.23 72.44 52.62
N ALA A 36 -20.84 71.23 53.03
CA ALA A 36 -19.58 70.62 52.61
C ALA A 36 -19.53 70.45 51.08
N LYS A 37 -20.63 69.99 50.46
CA LYS A 37 -20.75 69.88 49.01
C LYS A 37 -20.63 71.24 48.32
N ALA A 38 -21.37 72.25 48.77
CA ALA A 38 -21.34 73.59 48.18
C ALA A 38 -19.93 74.20 48.23
N ARG A 39 -19.20 74.01 49.34
CA ARG A 39 -17.80 74.45 49.44
C ARG A 39 -16.87 73.66 48.51
N HIS A 40 -17.05 72.34 48.40
CA HIS A 40 -16.29 71.53 47.43
C HIS A 40 -16.56 71.96 45.98
N ASP A 41 -17.79 72.35 45.67
CA ASP A 41 -18.18 72.87 44.35
C ASP A 41 -17.49 74.23 44.06
N ASP A 42 -17.44 75.15 45.04
CA ASP A 42 -16.69 76.42 44.92
C ASP A 42 -15.18 76.18 44.77
N ASP A 43 -14.59 75.32 45.60
CA ASP A 43 -13.17 74.96 45.52
C ASP A 43 -12.83 74.30 44.16
N SER A 44 -13.71 73.42 43.67
CA SER A 44 -13.58 72.80 42.35
C SER A 44 -13.61 73.85 41.24
N ALA A 45 -14.57 74.79 41.28
CA ALA A 45 -14.67 75.89 40.31
C ALA A 45 -13.41 76.76 40.31
N ARG A 46 -12.89 77.13 41.50
CA ARG A 46 -11.63 77.87 41.62
C ARG A 46 -10.45 77.10 41.02
N HIS A 47 -10.36 75.80 41.28
CA HIS A 47 -9.33 74.95 40.72
C HIS A 47 -9.44 74.82 39.20
N VAL A 48 -10.65 74.78 38.63
CA VAL A 48 -10.86 74.77 37.18
C VAL A 48 -10.34 76.07 36.55
N VAL A 49 -10.71 77.21 37.11
CA VAL A 49 -10.24 78.53 36.63
C VAL A 49 -8.72 78.64 36.73
N SER A 50 -8.14 78.25 37.87
CA SER A 50 -6.69 78.26 38.05
C SER A 50 -5.96 77.34 37.06
N ARG A 51 -6.50 76.14 36.78
CA ARG A 51 -5.92 75.19 35.80
C ARG A 51 -6.06 75.70 34.37
N ALA A 52 -7.14 76.40 34.04
CA ALA A 52 -7.34 76.99 32.71
C ALA A 52 -6.36 78.15 32.42
N ALA A 53 -5.92 78.85 33.48
CA ALA A 53 -4.94 79.92 33.38
C ALA A 53 -3.46 79.44 33.39
N GLU A 54 -3.21 78.13 33.56
CA GLU A 54 -1.83 77.58 33.60
C GLU A 54 -1.15 77.67 32.22
N SER A 55 0.11 78.12 32.21
CA SER A 55 0.96 77.99 31.03
C SER A 55 1.32 76.51 30.75
N PRO A 56 1.74 76.15 29.53
CA PRO A 56 2.22 74.80 29.21
C PRO A 56 3.37 74.33 30.13
N GLU A 57 4.27 75.23 30.51
CA GLU A 57 5.42 74.97 31.40
C GLU A 57 4.97 74.77 32.85
N GLN A 58 4.05 75.62 33.32
CA GLN A 58 3.44 75.49 34.66
C GLN A 58 2.67 74.18 34.78
N ARG A 59 1.87 73.84 33.76
CA ARG A 59 1.15 72.57 33.65
C ARG A 59 2.13 71.39 33.65
N SER A 60 3.21 71.46 32.88
CA SER A 60 4.24 70.41 32.81
C SER A 60 4.93 70.21 34.16
N SER A 61 5.24 71.30 34.86
CA SER A 61 5.86 71.28 36.18
C SER A 61 4.92 70.69 37.24
N ARG A 62 3.64 71.07 37.23
CA ARG A 62 2.61 70.49 38.11
C ARG A 62 2.44 68.99 37.86
N LEU A 63 2.37 68.56 36.61
CA LEU A 63 2.26 67.14 36.24
C LEU A 63 3.55 66.37 36.58
N ALA A 64 4.73 66.98 36.44
CA ALA A 64 5.99 66.42 36.93
C ALA A 64 5.96 66.21 38.46
N GLY A 65 5.57 67.22 39.22
CA GLY A 65 5.41 67.12 40.68
C GLY A 65 4.35 66.11 41.12
N GLN A 66 3.28 65.91 40.33
CA GLN A 66 2.31 64.84 40.59
C GLN A 66 2.91 63.45 40.34
N ARG A 67 3.66 63.27 39.23
CA ARG A 67 4.34 62.01 38.93
C ARG A 67 5.36 61.63 40.01
N THR A 68 6.14 62.59 40.52
CA THR A 68 7.13 62.33 41.58
C THR A 68 6.45 61.95 42.91
N ARG A 69 5.40 62.68 43.33
CA ARG A 69 4.63 62.32 44.52
C ARG A 69 3.99 60.95 44.40
N GLN A 70 3.42 60.63 43.23
CA GLN A 70 2.83 59.32 42.99
C GLN A 70 3.89 58.23 43.01
N ALA A 71 5.04 58.42 42.35
CA ALA A 71 6.14 57.45 42.39
C ALA A 71 6.64 57.21 43.82
N ALA A 72 6.78 58.26 44.62
CA ALA A 72 7.17 58.15 46.02
C ALA A 72 6.12 57.36 46.84
N SER A 73 4.82 57.57 46.61
CA SER A 73 3.78 56.78 47.27
C SER A 73 3.82 55.31 46.85
N ARG A 74 4.05 55.01 45.55
CA ARG A 74 4.17 53.61 45.07
C ARG A 74 5.41 52.89 45.61
N ALA A 75 6.47 53.62 45.89
CA ALA A 75 7.73 53.05 46.37
C ALA A 75 7.66 52.54 47.83
N VAL A 76 6.72 53.07 48.63
CA VAL A 76 6.53 52.69 50.03
C VAL A 76 5.35 51.74 50.25
N GLU A 77 4.65 51.34 49.19
CA GLU A 77 3.51 50.42 49.29
C GLU A 77 3.94 49.01 49.67
N THR A 78 3.11 48.39 50.49
CA THR A 78 3.22 46.97 50.79
C THR A 78 2.75 46.11 49.61
N PRO A 79 3.15 44.83 49.52
CA PRO A 79 2.67 43.93 48.48
C PRO A 79 1.14 43.79 48.43
N GLU A 80 0.47 43.83 49.59
CA GLU A 80 -0.99 43.76 49.70
C GLU A 80 -1.67 45.01 49.15
N GLU A 81 -1.18 46.20 49.49
CA GLU A 81 -1.67 47.47 48.94
C GLU A 81 -1.44 47.56 47.43
N ALA A 82 -0.27 47.10 46.96
CA ALA A 82 0.05 47.04 45.54
C ALA A 82 -0.90 46.09 44.79
N GLN A 83 -1.18 44.92 45.36
CA GLN A 83 -2.12 43.95 44.79
C GLN A 83 -3.55 44.51 44.76
N ALA A 84 -4.04 45.09 45.85
CA ALA A 84 -5.37 45.71 45.92
C ALA A 84 -5.53 46.80 44.85
N ARG A 85 -4.49 47.64 44.66
CA ARG A 85 -4.50 48.66 43.62
C ARG A 85 -4.49 48.07 42.21
N HIS A 86 -3.73 46.99 41.97
CA HIS A 86 -3.76 46.29 40.68
C HIS A 86 -5.11 45.65 40.38
N ASP A 87 -5.80 45.13 41.40
CA ASP A 87 -7.14 44.56 41.26
C ASP A 87 -8.19 45.64 40.97
N ASP A 88 -8.10 46.79 41.65
CA ASP A 88 -8.92 47.97 41.37
C ASP A 88 -8.67 48.52 39.95
N ASP A 89 -7.40 48.61 39.52
CA ASP A 89 -7.05 48.99 38.15
C ASP A 89 -7.57 47.99 37.11
N ARG A 90 -7.49 46.69 37.41
CA ARG A 90 -8.06 45.64 36.55
C ARG A 90 -9.57 45.81 36.43
N ALA A 91 -10.27 46.03 37.53
CA ALA A 91 -11.71 46.27 37.55
C ALA A 91 -12.09 47.52 36.74
N ARG A 92 -11.38 48.64 36.93
CA ARG A 92 -11.54 49.86 36.13
C ARG A 92 -11.34 49.62 34.64
N HIS A 93 -10.31 48.87 34.26
CA HIS A 93 -10.07 48.52 32.86
C HIS A 93 -11.17 47.63 32.26
N VAL A 94 -11.73 46.70 33.03
CA VAL A 94 -12.87 45.87 32.59
C VAL A 94 -14.09 46.75 32.31
N VAL A 95 -14.45 47.64 33.25
CA VAL A 95 -15.58 48.56 33.09
C VAL A 95 -15.36 49.50 31.90
N SER A 96 -14.17 50.08 31.78
CA SER A 96 -13.83 50.95 30.64
C SER A 96 -13.90 50.21 29.30
N ARG A 97 -13.40 48.97 29.22
CA ARG A 97 -13.49 48.15 27.99
C ARG A 97 -14.92 47.73 27.66
N ALA A 98 -15.76 47.51 28.66
CA ALA A 98 -17.17 47.19 28.46
C ALA A 98 -17.97 48.40 27.93
N ALA A 99 -17.55 49.61 28.29
CA ALA A 99 -18.15 50.86 27.81
C ALA A 99 -17.60 51.35 26.45
N GLU A 100 -16.61 50.65 25.85
CA GLU A 100 -16.03 51.03 24.56
C GLU A 100 -17.07 50.95 23.42
N SER A 101 -17.10 51.99 22.58
CA SER A 101 -17.84 51.90 21.30
C SER A 101 -17.18 50.89 20.35
N PRO A 102 -17.90 50.40 19.33
CA PRO A 102 -17.32 49.52 18.31
C PRO A 102 -16.08 50.11 17.63
N GLU A 103 -16.06 51.43 17.37
CA GLU A 103 -14.96 52.17 16.73
C GLU A 103 -13.76 52.34 17.67
N GLN A 104 -14.02 52.60 18.95
CA GLN A 104 -12.98 52.65 19.98
C GLN A 104 -12.33 51.27 20.15
N ARG A 105 -13.16 50.22 20.18
CA ARG A 105 -12.70 48.82 20.25
C ARG A 105 -11.89 48.44 19.02
N SER A 106 -12.34 48.79 17.81
CA SER A 106 -11.59 48.50 16.58
C SER A 106 -10.26 49.23 16.56
N SER A 107 -10.23 50.51 16.95
CA SER A 107 -9.00 51.31 17.03
C SER A 107 -8.02 50.76 18.06
N ARG A 108 -8.49 50.38 19.25
CA ARG A 108 -7.65 49.73 20.28
C ARG A 108 -7.07 48.41 19.80
N LEU A 109 -7.89 47.55 19.19
CA LEU A 109 -7.45 46.26 18.66
C LEU A 109 -6.52 46.42 17.45
N ALA A 110 -6.71 47.44 16.61
CA ALA A 110 -5.79 47.77 15.54
C ALA A 110 -4.44 48.23 16.11
N GLY A 111 -4.44 49.15 17.09
CA GLY A 111 -3.22 49.58 17.78
C GLY A 111 -2.51 48.44 18.54
N GLN A 112 -3.25 47.46 19.05
CA GLN A 112 -2.65 46.25 19.62
C GLN A 112 -1.99 45.39 18.55
N ARG A 113 -2.64 45.19 17.40
CA ARG A 113 -2.08 44.44 16.27
C ARG A 113 -0.82 45.09 15.73
N THR A 114 -0.78 46.42 15.60
CA THR A 114 0.41 47.14 15.12
C THR A 114 1.57 47.03 16.10
N ARG A 115 1.34 47.23 17.40
CA ARG A 115 2.38 47.01 18.43
C ARG A 115 2.90 45.59 18.42
N GLN A 116 2.02 44.60 18.35
CA GLN A 116 2.41 43.19 18.31
C GLN A 116 3.18 42.85 17.03
N ALA A 117 2.79 43.38 15.88
CA ALA A 117 3.51 43.22 14.63
C ALA A 117 4.90 43.86 14.69
N ALA A 118 5.02 45.07 15.27
CA ALA A 118 6.31 45.73 15.48
C ALA A 118 7.23 44.92 16.41
N SER A 119 6.71 44.38 17.51
CA SER A 119 7.47 43.49 18.40
C SER A 119 7.92 42.20 17.68
N ARG A 120 7.08 41.64 16.82
CA ARG A 120 7.39 40.45 16.01
C ARG A 120 8.43 40.72 14.92
N ALA A 121 8.46 41.93 14.37
CA ALA A 121 9.37 42.30 13.29
C ALA A 121 10.83 42.41 13.75
N VAL A 122 11.05 42.70 15.04
CA VAL A 122 12.40 42.84 15.65
C VAL A 122 12.84 41.58 16.41
N GLU A 123 12.03 40.54 16.39
CA GLU A 123 12.28 39.32 17.14
C GLU A 123 13.43 38.50 16.55
N ALA A 124 14.29 37.96 17.42
CA ALA A 124 15.35 37.07 16.99
C ALA A 124 14.79 35.72 16.49
N PRO A 125 15.45 35.04 15.53
CA PRO A 125 14.97 33.75 15.02
C PRO A 125 14.72 32.69 16.10
N GLU A 126 15.55 32.65 17.15
CA GLU A 126 15.40 31.71 18.27
C GLU A 126 14.15 32.01 19.12
N GLU A 127 13.89 33.29 19.40
CA GLU A 127 12.70 33.73 20.12
C GLU A 127 11.43 33.43 19.29
N ALA A 128 11.48 33.69 17.98
CA ALA A 128 10.38 33.37 17.07
C ALA A 128 10.09 31.87 17.05
N GLN A 129 11.13 31.02 17.02
CA GLN A 129 11.00 29.58 17.08
C GLN A 129 10.39 29.14 18.42
N ALA A 130 10.87 29.66 19.55
CA ALA A 130 10.33 29.35 20.87
C ALA A 130 8.84 29.71 20.98
N ARG A 131 8.42 30.86 20.43
CA ARG A 131 7.00 31.21 20.36
C ARG A 131 6.20 30.28 19.47
N HIS A 132 6.73 29.88 18.32
CA HIS A 132 6.04 28.93 17.44
C HIS A 132 5.89 27.55 18.09
N ASP A 133 6.85 27.12 18.89
CA ASP A 133 6.79 25.87 19.63
C ASP A 133 5.76 25.94 20.78
N ASP A 134 5.70 27.08 21.48
CA ASP A 134 4.67 27.35 22.49
C ASP A 134 3.26 27.45 21.86
N ASP A 135 3.11 28.11 20.71
CA ASP A 135 1.86 28.12 19.93
C ASP A 135 1.46 26.71 19.47
N ARG A 136 2.42 25.90 19.02
CA ARG A 136 2.21 24.50 18.64
C ARG A 136 1.75 23.68 19.84
N ALA A 137 2.39 23.85 21.00
CA ALA A 137 2.03 23.16 22.24
C ALA A 137 0.60 23.54 22.69
N ARG A 138 0.25 24.83 22.67
CA ARG A 138 -1.11 25.30 22.93
C ARG A 138 -2.13 24.69 21.98
N HIS A 139 -1.83 24.65 20.68
CA HIS A 139 -2.72 24.04 19.70
C HIS A 139 -2.90 22.55 19.95
N VAL A 140 -1.83 21.80 20.22
CA VAL A 140 -1.88 20.36 20.56
C VAL A 140 -2.74 20.13 21.80
N ALA A 141 -2.52 20.88 22.88
CA ALA A 141 -3.31 20.79 24.10
C ALA A 141 -4.80 21.10 23.84
N SER A 142 -5.08 22.15 23.07
CA SER A 142 -6.45 22.47 22.65
C SER A 142 -7.09 21.34 21.83
N ARG A 143 -6.37 20.73 20.88
CA ARG A 143 -6.88 19.58 20.09
C ARG A 143 -7.09 18.33 20.92
N ALA A 144 -6.24 18.07 21.92
CA ALA A 144 -6.39 16.94 22.84
C ALA A 144 -7.62 17.09 23.74
N ALA A 145 -7.95 18.33 24.12
CA ALA A 145 -9.14 18.65 24.91
C ALA A 145 -10.45 18.72 24.09
N GLU A 146 -10.40 18.60 22.75
CA GLU A 146 -11.60 18.66 21.91
C GLU A 146 -12.53 17.45 22.15
N SER A 147 -13.79 17.73 22.43
CA SER A 147 -14.84 16.69 22.40
C SER A 147 -15.04 16.15 20.96
N PRO A 148 -15.58 14.93 20.79
CA PRO A 148 -15.88 14.39 19.47
C PRO A 148 -16.78 15.29 18.61
N LYS A 149 -17.75 15.98 19.23
CA LYS A 149 -18.63 16.94 18.54
C LYS A 149 -17.84 18.16 18.05
N GLN A 150 -17.01 18.77 18.89
CA GLN A 150 -16.14 19.88 18.49
C GLN A 150 -15.17 19.47 17.38
N ARG A 151 -14.55 18.29 17.49
CA ARG A 151 -13.68 17.72 16.46
C ARG A 151 -14.41 17.55 15.13
N SER A 152 -15.63 17.02 15.14
CA SER A 152 -16.44 16.83 13.93
C SER A 152 -16.80 18.17 13.27
N SER A 153 -17.22 19.17 14.04
CA SER A 153 -17.54 20.52 13.55
C SER A 153 -16.31 21.19 12.95
N ARG A 154 -15.16 21.10 13.63
CA ARG A 154 -13.89 21.64 13.12
C ARG A 154 -13.45 20.97 11.82
N LEU A 155 -13.54 19.64 11.72
CA LEU A 155 -13.21 18.91 10.50
C LEU A 155 -14.20 19.22 9.36
N ALA A 156 -15.48 19.41 9.67
CA ALA A 156 -16.47 19.87 8.69
C ALA A 156 -16.11 21.27 8.17
N GLY A 157 -15.80 22.21 9.07
CA GLY A 157 -15.33 23.55 8.71
C GLY A 157 -14.00 23.57 7.95
N GLN A 158 -13.15 22.56 8.15
CA GLN A 158 -11.93 22.39 7.34
C GLN A 158 -12.26 21.92 5.92
N ARG A 159 -13.18 20.95 5.77
CA ARG A 159 -13.64 20.47 4.46
C ARG A 159 -14.31 21.59 3.66
N THR A 160 -15.15 22.40 4.29
CA THR A 160 -15.81 23.52 3.60
C THR A 160 -14.83 24.57 3.12
N ARG A 161 -13.85 24.96 3.95
CA ARG A 161 -12.78 25.89 3.54
C ARG A 161 -11.93 25.32 2.40
N GLN A 162 -11.58 24.04 2.46
CA GLN A 162 -10.81 23.38 1.39
C GLN A 162 -11.61 23.25 0.08
N ALA A 163 -12.91 22.99 0.18
CA ALA A 163 -13.79 22.97 -0.99
C ALA A 163 -13.91 24.38 -1.61
N ALA A 164 -14.08 25.42 -0.77
CA ALA A 164 -14.15 26.80 -1.23
C ALA A 164 -12.84 27.25 -1.91
N SER A 165 -11.67 26.88 -1.35
CA SER A 165 -10.38 27.20 -1.98
C SER A 165 -10.19 26.49 -3.32
N ARG A 166 -10.63 25.22 -3.43
CA ARG A 166 -10.58 24.46 -4.70
C ARG A 166 -11.57 24.96 -5.75
N ALA A 167 -12.68 25.55 -5.34
CA ALA A 167 -13.71 26.07 -6.25
C ALA A 167 -13.28 27.34 -6.99
N VAL A 168 -12.36 28.11 -6.40
CA VAL A 168 -11.81 29.34 -6.99
C VAL A 168 -10.44 29.13 -7.64
N GLU A 169 -9.95 27.89 -7.64
CA GLU A 169 -8.62 27.52 -8.15
C GLU A 169 -8.59 27.63 -9.68
N THR A 170 -7.53 28.24 -10.20
CA THR A 170 -7.29 28.30 -11.64
C THR A 170 -6.87 26.93 -12.19
N PRO A 171 -7.02 26.66 -13.50
CA PRO A 171 -6.58 25.39 -14.09
C PRO A 171 -5.08 25.10 -13.86
N GLU A 172 -4.23 26.12 -13.88
CA GLU A 172 -2.79 25.99 -13.65
C GLU A 172 -2.49 25.61 -12.19
N GLU A 173 -3.12 26.27 -11.23
CA GLU A 173 -2.99 25.92 -9.81
C GLU A 173 -3.51 24.50 -9.53
N ALA A 174 -4.64 24.12 -10.12
CA ALA A 174 -5.19 22.78 -9.99
C ALA A 174 -4.24 21.71 -10.55
N GLN A 175 -3.62 21.98 -11.71
CA GLN A 175 -2.63 21.08 -12.30
C GLN A 175 -1.40 20.95 -11.41
N ALA A 176 -0.84 22.06 -10.93
CA ALA A 176 0.30 22.05 -10.01
C ALA A 176 -0.01 21.26 -8.73
N ARG A 177 -1.22 21.42 -8.17
CA ARG A 177 -1.68 20.66 -7.00
C ARG A 177 -1.82 19.17 -7.29
N HIS A 178 -2.30 18.78 -8.48
CA HIS A 178 -2.36 17.39 -8.92
C HIS A 178 -0.98 16.76 -9.13
N ASP A 179 -0.01 17.53 -9.65
CA ASP A 179 1.36 17.06 -9.86
C ASP A 179 2.09 16.88 -8.53
N ASP A 180 1.90 17.78 -7.59
CA ASP A 180 2.39 17.68 -6.22
C ASP A 180 1.72 16.50 -5.45
N ASP A 181 0.41 16.29 -5.61
CA ASP A 181 -0.28 15.10 -5.10
C ASP A 181 0.28 13.80 -5.72
N ARG A 182 0.58 13.80 -7.02
CA ARG A 182 1.19 12.66 -7.71
C ARG A 182 2.58 12.37 -7.17
N ALA A 183 3.41 13.41 -7.00
CA ALA A 183 4.75 13.29 -6.45
C ALA A 183 4.72 12.73 -5.02
N ARG A 184 3.83 13.25 -4.16
CA ARG A 184 3.60 12.70 -2.80
C ARG A 184 3.18 11.23 -2.83
N HIS A 185 2.27 10.86 -3.71
CA HIS A 185 1.84 9.46 -3.83
C HIS A 185 2.97 8.55 -4.30
N VAL A 186 3.81 8.99 -5.22
CA VAL A 186 5.00 8.23 -5.67
C VAL A 186 5.98 8.07 -4.53
N ALA A 187 6.33 9.15 -3.82
CA ALA A 187 7.23 9.10 -2.67
C ALA A 187 6.69 8.19 -1.56
N SER A 188 5.40 8.28 -1.24
CA SER A 188 4.74 7.42 -0.26
C SER A 188 4.76 5.94 -0.67
N ARG A 189 4.56 5.62 -1.96
CA ARG A 189 4.66 4.25 -2.48
C ARG A 189 6.09 3.73 -2.51
N ALA A 190 7.09 4.59 -2.73
CA ALA A 190 8.50 4.22 -2.71
C ALA A 190 8.98 3.91 -1.28
N ALA A 191 8.49 4.66 -0.29
CA ALA A 191 8.75 4.43 1.13
C ALA A 191 7.86 3.34 1.76
N GLU A 192 6.95 2.73 0.99
CA GLU A 192 6.00 1.73 1.48
C GLU A 192 6.71 0.44 1.89
N SER A 193 6.47 -0.03 3.11
CA SER A 193 7.00 -1.33 3.55
C SER A 193 6.40 -2.48 2.73
N PRO A 194 7.10 -3.62 2.56
CA PRO A 194 6.56 -4.76 1.81
C PRO A 194 5.19 -5.26 2.30
N LYS A 195 4.94 -5.19 3.61
CA LYS A 195 3.64 -5.55 4.22
C LYS A 195 2.53 -4.58 3.85
N HIS A 196 2.81 -3.27 3.87
CA HIS A 196 1.82 -2.28 3.41
C HIS A 196 1.55 -2.42 1.91
N ARG A 197 2.60 -2.68 1.11
CA ARG A 197 2.48 -2.93 -0.32
C ARG A 197 1.61 -4.14 -0.63
N SER A 198 1.80 -5.26 0.06
CA SER A 198 0.99 -6.46 -0.15
C SER A 198 -0.48 -6.21 0.21
N SER A 199 -0.75 -5.55 1.34
CA SER A 199 -2.09 -5.17 1.77
C SER A 199 -2.77 -4.22 0.75
N ARG A 200 -2.09 -3.15 0.32
CA ARG A 200 -2.63 -2.21 -0.68
C ARG A 200 -2.94 -2.89 -2.01
N LEU A 201 -2.07 -3.80 -2.46
CA LEU A 201 -2.30 -4.58 -3.69
C LEU A 201 -3.44 -5.59 -3.52
N ALA A 202 -3.59 -6.21 -2.35
CA ALA A 202 -4.72 -7.07 -2.04
C ALA A 202 -6.04 -6.28 -2.07
N ASP A 203 -6.09 -5.12 -1.41
CA ASP A 203 -7.25 -4.23 -1.43
C ASP A 203 -7.58 -3.74 -2.84
N GLN A 204 -6.54 -3.45 -3.65
CA GLN A 204 -6.72 -3.08 -5.05
C GLN A 204 -7.35 -4.22 -5.86
N ARG A 205 -6.91 -5.48 -5.65
CA ARG A 205 -7.51 -6.65 -6.30
C ARG A 205 -8.98 -6.83 -5.88
N ILE A 206 -9.29 -6.64 -4.60
CA ILE A 206 -10.67 -6.73 -4.09
C ILE A 206 -11.55 -5.67 -4.74
N ARG A 207 -11.12 -4.40 -4.76
CA ARG A 207 -11.88 -3.32 -5.40
C ARG A 207 -12.08 -3.56 -6.90
N GLN A 208 -11.05 -4.03 -7.60
CA GLN A 208 -11.15 -4.36 -9.03
C GLN A 208 -12.08 -5.56 -9.29
N ALA A 209 -12.06 -6.58 -8.43
CA ALA A 209 -12.97 -7.71 -8.54
C ALA A 209 -14.42 -7.28 -8.28
N ALA A 210 -14.64 -6.46 -7.27
CA ALA A 210 -15.96 -5.92 -6.96
C ALA A 210 -16.51 -5.04 -8.10
N SER A 211 -15.69 -4.18 -8.70
CA SER A 211 -16.12 -3.38 -9.86
C SER A 211 -16.47 -4.25 -11.06
N ARG A 212 -15.70 -5.31 -11.33
CA ARG A 212 -15.96 -6.26 -12.43
C ARG A 212 -17.18 -7.14 -12.19
N ALA A 213 -17.53 -7.42 -10.93
CA ALA A 213 -18.68 -8.24 -10.59
C ALA A 213 -20.03 -7.56 -10.87
N VAL A 214 -20.05 -6.23 -10.92
CA VAL A 214 -21.26 -5.42 -11.18
C VAL A 214 -21.31 -4.94 -12.65
N GLU A 215 -20.24 -5.20 -13.41
CA GLU A 215 -20.11 -4.79 -14.81
C GLU A 215 -21.17 -5.46 -15.69
N THR A 216 -21.83 -4.67 -16.53
CA THR A 216 -22.76 -5.18 -17.54
C THR A 216 -22.00 -5.90 -18.67
N PRO A 217 -22.65 -6.78 -19.45
CA PRO A 217 -22.00 -7.46 -20.57
C PRO A 217 -21.40 -6.50 -21.62
N GLU A 218 -22.04 -5.34 -21.83
CA GLU A 218 -21.56 -4.31 -22.76
C GLU A 218 -20.30 -3.62 -22.24
N GLU A 219 -20.29 -3.23 -20.96
CA GLU A 219 -19.10 -2.66 -20.31
C GLU A 219 -17.95 -3.67 -20.29
N ALA A 220 -18.23 -4.95 -20.00
CA ALA A 220 -17.22 -6.01 -20.02
C ALA A 220 -16.61 -6.18 -21.42
N LYS A 221 -17.44 -6.15 -22.47
CA LYS A 221 -16.96 -6.17 -23.86
C LYS A 221 -16.09 -4.96 -24.17
N ALA A 222 -16.53 -3.75 -23.81
CA ALA A 222 -15.76 -2.53 -24.02
C ALA A 222 -14.40 -2.58 -23.31
N ARG A 223 -14.35 -3.10 -22.07
CA ARG A 223 -13.10 -3.32 -21.35
C ARG A 223 -12.19 -4.33 -22.04
N HIS A 224 -12.74 -5.45 -22.53
CA HIS A 224 -11.95 -6.43 -23.28
C HIS A 224 -11.43 -5.88 -24.61
N ASP A 225 -12.22 -5.05 -25.29
CA ASP A 225 -11.80 -4.36 -26.51
C ASP A 225 -10.68 -3.34 -26.21
N ASP A 226 -10.79 -2.58 -25.12
CA ASP A 226 -9.73 -1.67 -24.66
C ASP A 226 -8.46 -2.41 -24.19
N ASP A 227 -8.59 -3.53 -23.50
CA ASP A 227 -7.44 -4.39 -23.16
C ASP A 227 -6.78 -4.92 -24.43
N ARG A 228 -7.57 -5.30 -25.45
CA ARG A 228 -7.06 -5.75 -26.75
C ARG A 228 -6.31 -4.63 -27.47
N THR A 229 -6.86 -3.41 -27.53
CA THR A 229 -6.20 -2.27 -28.18
C THR A 229 -4.89 -1.94 -27.46
N ARG A 230 -4.89 -1.89 -26.11
CA ARG A 230 -3.68 -1.67 -25.32
C ARG A 230 -2.62 -2.72 -25.56
N HIS A 231 -3.00 -3.99 -25.64
CA HIS A 231 -2.05 -5.06 -25.96
C HIS A 231 -1.50 -4.95 -27.39
N VAL A 232 -2.30 -4.56 -28.37
CA VAL A 232 -1.84 -4.35 -29.75
C VAL A 232 -0.86 -3.17 -29.81
N VAL A 233 -1.19 -2.04 -29.21
CA VAL A 233 -0.32 -0.86 -29.15
C VAL A 233 0.99 -1.18 -28.43
N SER A 234 0.92 -1.86 -27.29
CA SER A 234 2.12 -2.30 -26.56
C SER A 234 2.99 -3.23 -27.41
N ARG A 235 2.40 -4.17 -28.16
CA ARG A 235 3.15 -5.08 -29.04
C ARG A 235 3.76 -4.38 -30.25
N ALA A 236 3.09 -3.36 -30.79
CA ALA A 236 3.61 -2.56 -31.89
C ALA A 236 4.82 -1.71 -31.46
N ALA A 237 4.87 -1.29 -30.19
CA ALA A 237 5.98 -0.57 -29.60
C ALA A 237 7.11 -1.46 -29.05
N GLU A 238 6.97 -2.80 -29.08
CA GLU A 238 8.01 -3.74 -28.61
C GLU A 238 9.28 -3.60 -29.46
N SER A 239 10.44 -3.53 -28.80
CA SER A 239 11.73 -3.70 -29.49
C SER A 239 11.90 -5.14 -30.00
N ALA A 240 12.80 -5.35 -30.96
CA ALA A 240 13.08 -6.69 -31.50
C ALA A 240 13.51 -7.69 -30.40
N GLU A 241 14.28 -7.23 -29.42
CA GLU A 241 14.72 -8.03 -28.27
C GLU A 241 13.54 -8.38 -27.34
N GLN A 242 12.71 -7.40 -26.99
CA GLN A 242 11.50 -7.62 -26.18
C GLN A 242 10.55 -8.61 -26.85
N ARG A 243 10.38 -8.50 -28.18
CA ARG A 243 9.59 -9.43 -28.98
C ARG A 243 10.17 -10.85 -28.95
N SER A 244 11.49 -10.99 -29.10
CA SER A 244 12.18 -12.29 -29.02
C SER A 244 11.98 -12.94 -27.66
N ASN A 245 12.20 -12.19 -26.58
CA ASN A 245 12.02 -12.67 -25.21
C ASN A 245 10.56 -13.08 -24.92
N ARG A 246 9.58 -12.31 -25.40
CA ARG A 246 8.16 -12.67 -25.27
C ARG A 246 7.83 -13.96 -26.02
N LEU A 247 8.30 -14.12 -27.26
CA LEU A 247 8.06 -15.32 -28.05
C LEU A 247 8.77 -16.55 -27.45
N ALA A 248 9.99 -16.39 -26.94
CA ALA A 248 10.71 -17.43 -26.20
C ALA A 248 9.93 -17.84 -24.94
N GLY A 249 9.50 -16.87 -24.13
CA GLY A 249 8.67 -17.12 -22.95
C GLY A 249 7.31 -17.75 -23.29
N GLN A 250 6.72 -17.43 -24.44
CA GLN A 250 5.50 -18.09 -24.90
C GLN A 250 5.75 -19.56 -25.27
N ARG A 251 6.86 -19.84 -25.98
CA ARG A 251 7.26 -21.21 -26.32
C ARG A 251 7.51 -22.05 -25.07
N THR A 252 8.19 -21.51 -24.07
CA THR A 252 8.45 -22.25 -22.81
C THR A 252 7.17 -22.55 -22.03
N ARG A 253 6.25 -21.57 -21.90
CA ARG A 253 4.95 -21.80 -21.25
C ARG A 253 4.10 -22.81 -21.99
N GLN A 254 4.08 -22.76 -23.33
CA GLN A 254 3.38 -23.75 -24.13
C GLN A 254 3.99 -25.15 -23.99
N ALA A 255 5.32 -25.26 -24.01
CA ALA A 255 6.00 -26.53 -23.79
C ALA A 255 5.71 -27.11 -22.39
N ALA A 256 5.78 -26.27 -21.34
CA ALA A 256 5.43 -26.69 -19.98
C ALA A 256 3.97 -27.13 -19.86
N SER A 257 3.03 -26.41 -20.48
CA SER A 257 1.62 -26.79 -20.51
C SER A 257 1.40 -28.12 -21.23
N ARG A 258 2.14 -28.39 -22.32
CA ARG A 258 2.06 -29.67 -23.06
C ARG A 258 2.72 -30.82 -22.30
N ALA A 259 3.72 -30.54 -21.46
CA ALA A 259 4.42 -31.57 -20.68
C ALA A 259 3.57 -32.16 -19.55
N ILE A 260 2.63 -31.38 -19.01
CA ILE A 260 1.70 -31.81 -17.95
C ILE A 260 0.34 -32.29 -18.49
N GLU A 261 0.16 -32.27 -19.81
CA GLU A 261 -1.09 -32.60 -20.47
C GLU A 261 -1.37 -34.11 -20.38
N ALA A 262 -2.59 -34.47 -19.98
CA ALA A 262 -3.02 -35.86 -19.97
C ALA A 262 -3.11 -36.41 -21.40
N SER A 263 -2.93 -37.73 -21.58
CA SER A 263 -2.95 -38.37 -22.90
C SER A 263 -4.22 -38.05 -23.71
N GLU A 264 -5.39 -38.07 -23.06
CA GLU A 264 -6.67 -37.75 -23.69
C GLU A 264 -6.77 -36.29 -24.16
N GLN A 265 -6.28 -35.35 -23.34
CA GLN A 265 -6.23 -33.92 -23.70
C GLN A 265 -5.28 -33.69 -24.88
N ALA A 266 -4.13 -34.36 -24.86
CA ALA A 266 -3.16 -34.29 -25.95
C ALA A 266 -3.70 -34.89 -27.25
N GLN A 267 -4.52 -35.93 -27.18
CA GLN A 267 -5.20 -36.50 -28.34
C GLN A 267 -6.26 -35.53 -28.88
N ALA A 268 -7.13 -35.01 -28.02
CA ALA A 268 -8.15 -34.03 -28.41
C ALA A 268 -7.54 -32.79 -29.07
N ARG A 269 -6.43 -32.27 -28.54
CA ARG A 269 -5.69 -31.14 -29.15
C ARG A 269 -5.13 -31.49 -30.53
N ARG A 270 -4.56 -32.69 -30.71
CA ARG A 270 -4.08 -33.15 -32.03
C ARG A 270 -5.23 -33.31 -33.03
N ASP A 271 -6.37 -33.81 -32.57
CA ASP A 271 -7.58 -33.95 -33.39
C ASP A 271 -8.11 -32.56 -33.79
N GLU A 272 -8.15 -31.61 -32.87
CA GLU A 272 -8.55 -30.24 -33.15
C GLU A 272 -7.56 -29.53 -34.08
N ASP A 273 -6.25 -29.69 -33.88
CA ASP A 273 -5.21 -29.20 -34.79
C ASP A 273 -5.38 -29.80 -36.19
N ARG A 274 -5.66 -31.11 -36.29
CA ARG A 274 -5.94 -31.80 -37.57
C ARG A 274 -7.15 -31.19 -38.28
N VAL A 275 -8.26 -31.00 -37.55
CA VAL A 275 -9.46 -30.37 -38.10
C VAL A 275 -9.18 -28.93 -38.54
N ARG A 276 -8.50 -28.13 -37.71
CA ARG A 276 -8.13 -26.74 -38.05
C ARG A 276 -7.26 -26.68 -39.32
N HIS A 277 -6.28 -27.56 -39.45
CA HIS A 277 -5.47 -27.63 -40.67
C HIS A 277 -6.26 -28.11 -41.89
N ALA A 278 -7.19 -29.05 -41.72
CA ALA A 278 -8.06 -29.51 -42.81
C ALA A 278 -8.97 -28.38 -43.31
N VAL A 279 -9.63 -27.66 -42.40
CA VAL A 279 -10.48 -26.50 -42.72
C VAL A 279 -9.65 -25.40 -43.41
N SER A 280 -8.49 -25.06 -42.84
CA SER A 280 -7.60 -24.06 -43.46
C SER A 280 -7.10 -24.45 -44.85
N ARG A 281 -6.97 -25.75 -45.16
CA ARG A 281 -6.59 -26.24 -46.50
C ARG A 281 -7.78 -26.24 -47.47
N ALA A 282 -8.99 -26.50 -46.96
CA ALA A 282 -10.22 -26.43 -47.75
C ALA A 282 -10.51 -24.99 -48.20
N ASP A 283 -10.33 -24.03 -47.29
CA ASP A 283 -10.54 -22.59 -47.54
C ASP A 283 -9.33 -21.92 -48.25
N GLU A 284 -8.27 -22.67 -48.54
CA GLU A 284 -7.06 -22.15 -49.18
C GLU A 284 -7.33 -21.73 -50.63
N SER A 285 -7.02 -20.49 -50.98
CA SER A 285 -7.11 -20.03 -52.37
C SER A 285 -6.13 -20.79 -53.28
N PRO A 286 -6.43 -20.98 -54.57
CA PRO A 286 -5.57 -21.70 -55.50
C PRO A 286 -4.13 -21.17 -55.58
N GLU A 287 -3.95 -19.84 -55.47
CA GLU A 287 -2.64 -19.19 -55.47
C GLU A 287 -1.81 -19.53 -54.22
N LYS A 288 -2.43 -19.47 -53.03
CA LYS A 288 -1.78 -19.85 -51.77
C LYS A 288 -1.40 -21.34 -51.80
N ARG A 289 -2.27 -22.19 -52.35
CA ARG A 289 -2.01 -23.62 -52.52
C ARG A 289 -0.81 -23.89 -53.42
N ARG A 290 -0.66 -23.17 -54.53
CA ARG A 290 0.51 -23.27 -55.43
C ARG A 290 1.79 -22.86 -54.71
N SER A 291 1.78 -21.71 -54.05
CA SER A 291 2.92 -21.21 -53.28
C SER A 291 3.34 -22.19 -52.18
N ARG A 292 2.39 -22.75 -51.42
CA ARG A 292 2.67 -23.79 -50.40
C ARG A 292 3.28 -25.05 -51.02
N SER A 293 2.77 -25.52 -52.16
CA SER A 293 3.30 -26.70 -52.86
C SER A 293 4.71 -26.44 -53.41
N GLU A 294 4.99 -25.24 -53.92
CA GLU A 294 6.33 -24.82 -54.33
C GLU A 294 7.30 -24.75 -53.16
N ASP A 295 6.89 -24.15 -52.04
CA ASP A 295 7.68 -24.13 -50.81
C ASP A 295 7.96 -25.53 -50.29
N GLN A 296 6.98 -26.44 -50.36
CA GLN A 296 7.15 -27.84 -49.97
C GLN A 296 8.15 -28.54 -50.88
N ARG A 297 8.05 -28.36 -52.21
CA ARG A 297 9.04 -28.87 -53.18
C ARG A 297 10.43 -28.31 -52.90
N ARG A 298 10.55 -27.01 -52.64
CA ARG A 298 11.82 -26.36 -52.30
C ARG A 298 12.42 -26.92 -51.00
N ARG A 299 11.61 -27.12 -49.96
CA ARG A 299 12.06 -27.73 -48.69
C ARG A 299 12.51 -29.17 -48.88
N GLN A 300 11.77 -29.97 -49.66
CA GLN A 300 12.16 -31.34 -49.97
C GLN A 300 13.46 -31.38 -50.79
N ALA A 301 13.59 -30.52 -51.80
CA ALA A 301 14.82 -30.39 -52.59
C ALA A 301 16.01 -29.97 -51.71
N ALA A 302 15.84 -28.98 -50.83
CA ALA A 302 16.87 -28.54 -49.90
C ALA A 302 17.24 -29.63 -48.87
N SER A 303 16.25 -30.41 -48.38
CA SER A 303 16.52 -31.53 -47.48
C SER A 303 17.31 -32.64 -48.17
N ARG A 304 16.97 -32.97 -49.42
CA ARG A 304 17.74 -33.93 -50.24
C ARG A 304 19.14 -33.40 -50.51
N ALA A 305 19.28 -32.13 -50.91
CA ALA A 305 20.57 -31.50 -51.13
C ALA A 305 21.43 -31.52 -49.86
N ALA A 306 20.88 -31.14 -48.70
CA ALA A 306 21.60 -31.17 -47.43
C ALA A 306 22.04 -32.59 -47.02
N GLN A 307 21.21 -33.60 -47.32
CA GLN A 307 21.54 -35.00 -47.09
C GLN A 307 22.75 -35.45 -47.92
N TRP A 308 22.91 -34.92 -49.14
CA TRP A 308 24.02 -35.22 -50.05
C TRP A 308 25.16 -34.17 -50.03
N ALA A 309 25.02 -33.08 -49.26
CA ALA A 309 25.94 -31.94 -49.30
C ALA A 309 27.38 -32.29 -48.84
N PHE A 310 27.52 -33.25 -47.93
CA PHE A 310 28.83 -33.76 -47.49
C PHE A 310 29.59 -34.49 -48.62
N MET A 311 28.88 -34.96 -49.64
CA MET A 311 29.39 -35.77 -50.75
C MET A 311 29.45 -34.99 -52.07
N GLU A 312 29.23 -33.68 -52.04
CA GLU A 312 29.15 -32.85 -53.23
C GLU A 312 30.51 -32.76 -53.95
N GLY A 313 30.63 -33.43 -55.10
CA GLY A 313 31.84 -33.46 -55.93
C GLY A 313 32.86 -34.55 -55.59
N GLU A 314 32.60 -35.39 -54.58
CA GLU A 314 33.48 -36.50 -54.19
C GLU A 314 33.56 -37.60 -55.26
N ALA A 315 32.51 -37.80 -56.04
CA ALA A 315 32.51 -38.74 -57.17
C ALA A 315 33.51 -38.36 -58.28
N PHE A 316 33.86 -37.07 -58.39
CA PHE A 316 34.80 -36.55 -59.39
C PHE A 316 36.21 -36.32 -58.82
N ARG A 317 36.35 -36.27 -57.49
CA ARG A 317 37.62 -36.10 -56.77
C ARG A 317 37.67 -37.09 -55.62
N TYR A 318 38.08 -38.30 -55.94
CA TYR A 318 38.25 -39.36 -54.96
C TYR A 318 39.31 -38.95 -53.92
N ASP A 319 38.87 -38.71 -52.69
CA ASP A 319 39.76 -38.51 -51.54
C ASP A 319 40.01 -39.87 -50.85
N PRO A 320 41.23 -40.45 -50.94
CA PRO A 320 41.54 -41.76 -50.36
C PRO A 320 41.49 -41.81 -48.83
N THR A 321 41.39 -40.66 -48.16
CA THR A 321 41.34 -40.57 -46.69
C THR A 321 39.92 -40.79 -46.14
N LYS A 322 38.90 -40.81 -47.01
CA LYS A 322 37.49 -41.02 -46.63
C LYS A 322 37.09 -42.49 -46.80
N SER A 323 36.41 -43.03 -45.79
CA SER A 323 35.81 -44.38 -45.83
C SER A 323 34.44 -44.32 -46.50
N TYR A 324 34.42 -44.45 -47.84
CA TYR A 324 33.19 -44.47 -48.64
C TYR A 324 32.35 -45.74 -48.42
N ASP A 325 33.01 -46.84 -48.05
CA ASP A 325 32.45 -48.17 -47.82
C ASP A 325 31.58 -48.27 -46.57
N SER A 326 31.79 -47.40 -45.57
CA SER A 326 31.01 -47.38 -44.33
C SER A 326 29.82 -46.41 -44.35
N HIS A 327 29.68 -45.59 -45.39
CA HIS A 327 28.63 -44.58 -45.47
C HIS A 327 27.31 -45.21 -45.94
N ALA A 328 26.24 -45.08 -45.14
CA ALA A 328 24.94 -45.71 -45.40
C ALA A 328 24.31 -45.35 -46.76
N GLN A 329 24.67 -44.20 -47.35
CA GLN A 329 24.18 -43.74 -48.66
C GLN A 329 25.03 -44.23 -49.85
N LEU A 330 26.20 -44.82 -49.61
CA LEU A 330 27.14 -45.32 -50.63
C LEU A 330 27.41 -46.83 -50.52
N CYS A 331 26.80 -47.51 -49.56
CA CYS A 331 26.91 -48.95 -49.40
C CYS A 331 26.12 -49.65 -50.52
N ILE A 332 26.74 -49.80 -51.69
CA ILE A 332 26.15 -50.45 -52.87
C ILE A 332 26.16 -52.00 -52.71
N GLY A 333 26.86 -52.54 -51.69
CA GLY A 333 26.92 -53.99 -51.39
C GLY A 333 28.24 -54.66 -51.80
N ARG A 334 28.22 -55.93 -52.22
CA ARG A 334 29.33 -56.58 -52.95
C ARG A 334 28.78 -57.04 -54.30
N MET A 335 29.61 -57.08 -55.35
CA MET A 335 29.23 -57.64 -56.65
C MET A 335 29.10 -59.15 -56.56
N THR A 336 27.91 -59.64 -56.20
CA THR A 336 27.64 -61.07 -55.97
C THR A 336 26.77 -61.70 -57.04
N ASP A 337 26.08 -60.90 -57.83
CA ASP A 337 25.14 -61.39 -58.84
C ASP A 337 25.89 -61.65 -60.15
N VAL A 338 25.65 -62.76 -60.83
CA VAL A 338 26.30 -63.07 -62.12
C VAL A 338 25.39 -62.69 -63.28
N CYS A 339 25.88 -61.88 -64.21
CA CYS A 339 25.17 -61.50 -65.42
C CYS A 339 24.90 -62.74 -66.28
N ALA A 340 23.63 -62.96 -66.64
CA ALA A 340 23.23 -64.11 -67.44
C ALA A 340 23.84 -64.13 -68.86
N HIS A 341 24.20 -62.97 -69.41
CA HIS A 341 24.64 -62.84 -70.80
C HIS A 341 26.16 -62.95 -70.98
N CYS A 342 26.95 -62.30 -70.11
CA CYS A 342 28.41 -62.27 -70.21
C CYS A 342 29.14 -62.95 -69.04
N LYS A 343 28.40 -63.48 -68.05
CA LYS A 343 28.93 -64.11 -66.83
C LYS A 343 29.81 -63.23 -65.96
N ALA A 344 29.82 -61.91 -66.18
CA ALA A 344 30.47 -60.96 -65.29
C ALA A 344 29.69 -60.82 -63.97
N TYR A 345 30.38 -60.55 -62.86
CA TYR A 345 29.72 -60.17 -61.61
C TYR A 345 29.11 -58.77 -61.73
N LYS A 346 27.95 -58.53 -61.14
CA LYS A 346 27.18 -57.28 -61.11
C LYS A 346 26.70 -56.99 -59.70
N TRP A 347 26.26 -55.76 -59.46
CA TRP A 347 25.73 -55.37 -58.16
C TRP A 347 24.26 -55.83 -58.00
N PRO A 348 23.84 -56.25 -56.80
CA PRO A 348 22.45 -56.56 -56.51
C PRO A 348 21.55 -55.35 -56.79
N GLY A 349 20.58 -55.50 -57.69
CA GLY A 349 19.66 -54.42 -58.09
C GLY A 349 20.13 -53.55 -59.27
N GLU A 350 21.28 -53.84 -59.88
CA GLU A 350 21.72 -53.17 -61.11
C GLU A 350 20.76 -53.51 -62.28
N ALA A 351 20.24 -52.48 -62.96
CA ALA A 351 19.33 -52.67 -64.10
C ALA A 351 20.06 -53.39 -65.26
N PRO A 352 19.41 -54.32 -66.00
CA PRO A 352 20.02 -54.93 -67.19
C PRO A 352 20.42 -53.86 -68.20
N GLY A 353 21.69 -53.81 -68.59
CA GLY A 353 22.25 -52.75 -69.43
C GLY A 353 21.59 -52.66 -70.81
N HIS A 354 21.15 -51.45 -71.19
CA HIS A 354 20.91 -51.07 -72.59
C HIS A 354 22.28 -50.72 -73.20
N ASP A 355 22.76 -51.55 -74.12
CA ASP A 355 23.87 -51.17 -75.01
C ASP A 355 23.35 -50.16 -76.03
N ASN A 356 24.03 -49.02 -76.13
CA ASN A 356 23.74 -47.99 -77.13
C ASN A 356 24.37 -48.39 -78.47
N ASP A 357 23.55 -48.70 -79.47
CA ASP A 357 23.83 -48.37 -80.87
C ASP A 357 22.51 -48.36 -81.68
N ASP A 358 22.36 -47.31 -82.48
CA ASP A 358 21.37 -47.06 -83.55
C ASP A 358 19.89 -46.73 -83.25
N SER A 359 19.52 -45.55 -83.76
CA SER A 359 18.24 -45.18 -84.39
C SER A 359 17.03 -44.74 -83.53
N ARG A 360 16.73 -43.43 -83.67
CA ARG A 360 15.43 -42.79 -84.00
C ARG A 360 14.11 -43.41 -83.48
N ASP A 361 13.31 -42.48 -82.94
CA ASP A 361 11.85 -42.48 -82.77
C ASP A 361 11.25 -43.31 -81.63
N ALA A 362 10.85 -42.64 -80.56
CA ALA A 362 9.48 -42.73 -80.01
C ALA A 362 9.29 -41.72 -78.86
N VAL A 363 8.38 -40.78 -79.07
CA VAL A 363 7.72 -40.02 -78.02
C VAL A 363 6.47 -40.81 -77.62
N GLU A 364 6.32 -41.13 -76.34
CA GLU A 364 5.12 -40.92 -75.50
C GLU A 364 4.97 -41.92 -74.35
N HIS A 365 4.67 -41.34 -73.18
CA HIS A 365 3.75 -41.75 -72.12
C HIS A 365 3.70 -43.23 -71.68
N VAL A 366 3.84 -43.47 -70.36
CA VAL A 366 2.71 -43.85 -69.49
C VAL A 366 3.16 -44.01 -68.01
N GLU A 367 2.40 -43.29 -67.16
CA GLU A 367 1.99 -43.55 -65.78
C GLU A 367 2.99 -43.70 -64.62
N ASN A 368 2.94 -42.70 -63.74
CA ASN A 368 3.30 -42.80 -62.33
C ASN A 368 2.32 -43.75 -61.62
N VAL A 369 2.83 -44.84 -61.04
CA VAL A 369 2.10 -45.70 -60.12
C VAL A 369 2.61 -45.46 -58.70
N ASP A 370 1.75 -44.82 -57.90
CA ASP A 370 1.85 -44.71 -56.45
C ASP A 370 2.12 -46.06 -55.78
N HIS A 371 3.14 -46.13 -54.91
CA HIS A 371 3.35 -47.25 -54.00
C HIS A 371 3.38 -46.78 -52.55
N ASN A 372 2.19 -46.86 -51.96
CA ASN A 372 1.80 -47.13 -50.58
C ASN A 372 2.95 -47.35 -49.56
N GLU A 373 2.99 -46.49 -48.54
CA GLU A 373 3.70 -46.67 -47.27
C GLU A 373 3.19 -47.94 -46.55
N LYS A 374 4.11 -48.83 -46.18
CA LYS A 374 3.88 -49.87 -45.19
C LYS A 374 4.54 -49.46 -43.88
N ASP A 375 3.70 -49.40 -42.85
CA ASP A 375 4.05 -49.32 -41.44
C ASP A 375 5.16 -50.29 -41.05
N PHE A 376 6.20 -49.78 -40.40
CA PHE A 376 6.98 -50.54 -39.44
C PHE A 376 7.27 -49.66 -38.22
N GLY A 377 6.68 -50.07 -37.09
CA GLY A 377 6.93 -49.48 -35.79
C GLY A 377 8.36 -49.73 -35.32
N SER A 378 8.89 -48.75 -34.59
CA SER A 378 10.12 -48.90 -33.82
C SER A 378 9.89 -48.32 -32.43
N GLU A 379 9.87 -49.21 -31.44
CA GLU A 379 9.94 -48.90 -30.02
C GLU A 379 11.22 -48.12 -29.68
N PRO A 380 11.19 -47.19 -28.71
CA PRO A 380 12.35 -46.39 -28.35
C PRO A 380 13.26 -47.13 -27.36
N ASN A 381 14.55 -47.21 -27.71
CA ASN A 381 15.59 -47.77 -26.88
C ASN A 381 15.88 -46.86 -25.66
N ASN A 382 15.84 -47.49 -24.51
CA ASN A 382 16.01 -46.96 -23.17
C ASN A 382 17.48 -46.50 -22.95
N ARG A 383 17.69 -45.19 -22.79
CA ARG A 383 18.94 -44.65 -22.23
C ARG A 383 18.62 -43.83 -21.00
N GLN A 384 18.77 -44.48 -19.86
CA GLN A 384 18.87 -43.88 -18.54
C GLN A 384 19.97 -42.80 -18.54
N ILE A 385 19.61 -41.57 -18.16
CA ILE A 385 20.55 -40.58 -17.66
C ILE A 385 20.17 -40.26 -16.23
N VAL A 386 21.16 -40.45 -15.36
CA VAL A 386 21.14 -40.32 -13.91
C VAL A 386 20.86 -38.87 -13.52
N SER A 387 19.86 -38.71 -12.66
CA SER A 387 19.46 -37.46 -12.02
C SER A 387 20.47 -37.02 -10.95
N ILE A 388 20.96 -35.79 -11.05
CA ILE A 388 21.49 -35.03 -9.91
C ILE A 388 20.83 -33.66 -9.93
N VAL A 389 19.82 -33.46 -9.08
CA VAL A 389 19.42 -32.13 -8.61
C VAL A 389 19.14 -32.20 -7.11
N THR A 390 19.92 -31.38 -6.42
CA THR A 390 19.77 -30.86 -5.07
C THR A 390 18.36 -30.33 -4.75
N GLY A 391 17.93 -30.62 -3.52
CA GLY A 391 17.21 -29.71 -2.63
C GLY A 391 16.01 -28.92 -3.17
N GLY A 392 14.81 -29.29 -2.73
CA GLY A 392 13.60 -28.50 -2.93
C GLY A 392 12.60 -28.71 -1.81
N ALA A 393 12.58 -27.78 -0.86
CA ALA A 393 11.54 -27.63 0.14
C ALA A 393 10.27 -27.01 -0.48
N SER A 394 9.09 -27.49 -0.04
CA SER A 394 7.84 -26.73 0.21
C SER A 394 6.61 -27.59 -0.06
N THR A 395 5.57 -27.48 0.78
CA THR A 395 4.22 -26.98 0.42
C THR A 395 3.15 -27.43 1.43
N SER A 396 2.70 -26.51 2.28
CA SER A 396 1.40 -26.65 2.98
C SER A 396 0.87 -25.29 3.44
N ILE A 397 0.57 -24.36 2.52
CA ILE A 397 -0.27 -23.18 2.82
C ILE A 397 -1.07 -22.80 1.56
N ALA A 398 -1.96 -23.69 1.10
CA ALA A 398 -2.83 -23.40 -0.05
C ALA A 398 -4.30 -23.80 0.13
N SER A 399 -4.65 -24.68 1.08
CA SER A 399 -6.00 -25.27 1.12
C SER A 399 -7.05 -24.51 1.94
N MET A 400 -6.75 -23.38 2.59
CA MET A 400 -7.75 -22.65 3.40
C MET A 400 -8.36 -21.41 2.74
N LYS A 401 -7.97 -21.03 1.51
CA LYS A 401 -8.53 -19.84 0.83
C LYS A 401 -9.91 -20.04 0.17
N LYS A 402 -10.64 -21.13 0.46
CA LYS A 402 -11.88 -21.46 -0.27
C LYS A 402 -13.02 -22.03 0.59
N VAL A 403 -13.20 -21.53 1.81
CA VAL A 403 -14.42 -21.78 2.59
C VAL A 403 -14.97 -20.45 3.07
N GLY A 404 -15.78 -19.80 2.23
CA GLY A 404 -16.38 -18.50 2.56
C GLY A 404 -17.09 -17.86 1.39
N GLN A 405 -17.96 -18.59 0.70
CA GLN A 405 -18.86 -17.97 -0.28
C GLN A 405 -20.16 -18.79 -0.39
N LEU A 406 -21.19 -18.37 0.35
CA LEU A 406 -22.59 -18.34 -0.08
C LEU A 406 -23.51 -17.78 1.03
N MET A 407 -24.50 -17.01 0.58
CA MET A 407 -25.69 -16.47 1.27
C MET A 407 -25.60 -15.06 1.87
N THR A 408 -26.29 -14.14 1.18
CA THR A 408 -26.82 -12.87 1.66
C THR A 408 -28.10 -13.09 2.49
N ALA A 409 -28.21 -12.51 3.69
CA ALA A 409 -29.40 -11.82 4.22
C ALA A 409 -29.24 -11.43 5.72
N ASN A 410 -29.46 -10.15 6.00
CA ASN A 410 -29.94 -9.47 7.21
C ASN A 410 -29.59 -9.92 8.66
N LEU A 411 -29.15 -8.93 9.45
CA LEU A 411 -29.21 -8.75 10.93
C LEU A 411 -28.33 -9.62 11.87
N LYS A 412 -27.21 -9.06 12.35
CA LYS A 412 -27.00 -8.52 13.72
C LYS A 412 -25.55 -8.01 13.85
N LYS A 413 -25.34 -6.89 14.54
CA LYS A 413 -24.00 -6.37 14.90
C LYS A 413 -23.13 -7.49 15.47
N PRO A 414 -21.88 -7.72 14.98
CA PRO A 414 -20.96 -8.59 15.70
C PRO A 414 -20.64 -7.92 17.05
N SER A 415 -20.85 -8.67 18.13
CA SER A 415 -20.41 -8.30 19.47
C SER A 415 -18.91 -8.00 19.42
N SER A 416 -18.52 -6.79 19.82
CA SER A 416 -17.13 -6.41 20.04
C SER A 416 -16.48 -7.42 20.99
N GLY A 417 -15.63 -8.31 20.46
CA GLY A 417 -14.85 -9.25 21.26
C GLY A 417 -14.08 -8.47 22.32
N LYS A 418 -14.20 -8.89 23.58
CA LYS A 418 -13.52 -8.22 24.69
C LYS A 418 -12.02 -8.38 24.50
N VAL A 419 -11.24 -7.33 24.74
CA VAL A 419 -9.78 -7.38 24.67
C VAL A 419 -9.30 -8.45 25.66
N GLY A 420 -8.67 -9.52 25.15
CA GLY A 420 -8.13 -10.64 25.95
C GLY A 420 -9.00 -11.90 26.05
N GLU A 421 -10.10 -12.00 25.29
CA GLU A 421 -10.94 -13.20 25.23
C GLU A 421 -10.25 -14.35 24.46
N GLN A 422 -10.11 -15.52 25.08
CA GLN A 422 -9.49 -16.70 24.46
C GLN A 422 -10.54 -17.55 23.75
N ARG A 423 -10.35 -17.83 22.46
CA ARG A 423 -11.30 -18.60 21.65
C ARG A 423 -10.60 -19.68 20.84
N TYR A 424 -11.21 -20.86 20.75
CA TYR A 424 -10.59 -22.07 20.21
C TYR A 424 -11.46 -22.65 19.10
N PHE A 425 -10.84 -23.07 18.00
CA PHE A 425 -11.55 -23.56 16.82
C PHE A 425 -10.89 -24.81 16.25
N ARG A 426 -11.71 -25.70 15.67
CA ARG A 426 -11.26 -26.79 14.80
C ARG A 426 -12.03 -26.81 13.48
N VAL A 427 -11.32 -27.11 12.39
CA VAL A 427 -11.90 -27.22 11.06
C VAL A 427 -11.28 -28.40 10.30
N PRO A 428 -12.09 -29.32 9.74
CA PRO A 428 -11.56 -30.37 8.87
C PRO A 428 -11.17 -29.81 7.49
N PHE A 429 -10.07 -30.30 6.91
CA PHE A 429 -9.63 -29.97 5.55
C PHE A 429 -9.11 -31.19 4.79
N ILE A 430 -9.05 -31.09 3.46
CA ILE A 430 -8.57 -32.14 2.55
C ILE A 430 -7.40 -31.54 1.75
N ARG A 431 -6.25 -32.23 1.68
CA ARG A 431 -5.12 -31.76 0.87
C ARG A 431 -5.44 -31.91 -0.62
N SER A 432 -5.00 -30.95 -1.43
CA SER A 432 -5.26 -30.91 -2.88
C SER A 432 -4.73 -32.11 -3.67
N ASN A 433 -3.80 -32.90 -3.11
CA ASN A 433 -3.28 -34.10 -3.78
C ASN A 433 -4.29 -35.27 -3.80
N ASP A 434 -5.28 -35.29 -2.91
CA ASP A 434 -6.36 -36.30 -2.86
C ASP A 434 -7.62 -35.87 -3.62
N GLN A 435 -7.60 -34.71 -4.29
CA GLN A 435 -8.74 -34.25 -5.10
C GLN A 435 -8.82 -34.90 -6.48
N ASN A 436 -7.78 -35.65 -6.91
CA ASN A 436 -7.63 -36.10 -8.29
C ASN A 436 -7.48 -37.62 -8.49
N ARG A 437 -7.94 -38.44 -7.53
CA ARG A 437 -8.06 -39.90 -7.70
C ARG A 437 -9.53 -40.30 -7.58
N ASP A 438 -10.13 -40.64 -8.72
CA ASP A 438 -11.41 -41.35 -8.81
C ASP A 438 -11.17 -42.85 -8.66
N THR A 439 -11.54 -43.44 -7.53
CA THR A 439 -12.04 -44.81 -7.42
C THR A 439 -12.80 -45.00 -6.09
N HIS A 440 -13.79 -45.87 -6.14
CA HIS A 440 -14.80 -46.19 -5.11
C HIS A 440 -14.28 -46.39 -3.67
N VAL A 441 -15.05 -45.85 -2.71
CA VAL A 441 -15.18 -46.20 -1.28
C VAL A 441 -13.89 -46.61 -0.54
N GLU A 442 -13.26 -45.63 0.12
CA GLU A 442 -12.91 -45.68 1.55
C GLU A 442 -12.51 -44.26 2.00
N GLN A 443 -12.64 -43.98 3.28
CA GLN A 443 -12.66 -42.64 3.88
C GLN A 443 -11.48 -41.76 3.41
N LYS A 444 -11.75 -40.73 2.60
CA LYS A 444 -10.78 -39.65 2.33
C LYS A 444 -10.28 -39.11 3.67
N GLU A 445 -9.02 -39.35 3.98
CA GLU A 445 -8.38 -39.00 5.24
C GLU A 445 -8.40 -37.48 5.45
N LYS A 446 -9.37 -37.01 6.24
CA LYS A 446 -9.52 -35.58 6.54
C LYS A 446 -8.43 -35.17 7.53
N GLY A 447 -7.65 -34.17 7.16
CA GLY A 447 -6.78 -33.45 8.09
C GLY A 447 -7.60 -32.54 8.99
N TRP A 448 -7.07 -32.23 10.17
CA TRP A 448 -7.70 -31.32 11.12
C TRP A 448 -6.81 -30.11 11.34
N TRP A 449 -7.41 -28.93 11.23
CA TRP A 449 -6.78 -27.66 11.57
C TRP A 449 -7.37 -27.18 12.89
N TYR A 450 -6.51 -26.76 13.82
CA TYR A 450 -6.90 -26.17 15.08
C TYR A 450 -6.28 -24.78 15.22
N GLY A 451 -7.04 -23.84 15.79
CA GLY A 451 -6.59 -22.47 16.03
C GLY A 451 -7.04 -21.96 17.38
N HIS A 452 -6.11 -21.37 18.12
CA HIS A 452 -6.35 -20.66 19.38
C HIS A 452 -6.11 -19.16 19.15
N PHE A 453 -7.14 -18.35 19.38
CA PHE A 453 -7.12 -16.90 19.23
C PHE A 453 -7.04 -16.23 20.61
N ASP A 454 -6.03 -15.37 20.77
CA ASP A 454 -5.87 -14.46 21.92
C ASP A 454 -6.48 -13.10 21.52
N GLY A 455 -7.75 -12.92 21.88
CA GLY A 455 -8.58 -11.82 21.39
C GLY A 455 -8.81 -11.90 19.89
N LYS A 456 -8.30 -10.91 19.16
CA LYS A 456 -8.55 -10.76 17.71
C LYS A 456 -7.61 -11.61 16.84
N TRP A 457 -6.47 -12.05 17.39
CA TRP A 457 -5.37 -12.62 16.61
C TRP A 457 -5.04 -14.04 17.05
N ILE A 458 -4.56 -14.86 16.12
CA ILE A 458 -4.16 -16.23 16.42
C ILE A 458 -2.89 -16.23 17.28
N ALA A 459 -2.86 -17.07 18.30
CA ALA A 459 -1.75 -17.22 19.22
C ALA A 459 -1.09 -18.61 19.12
N ARG A 460 -1.87 -19.66 18.82
CA ARG A 460 -1.36 -21.02 18.55
C ARG A 460 -2.15 -21.68 17.42
N GLN A 461 -1.48 -22.47 16.60
CA GLN A 461 -2.07 -23.22 15.49
C GLN A 461 -1.48 -24.62 15.45
N MET A 462 -2.31 -25.62 15.15
CA MET A 462 -1.81 -26.95 14.83
C MET A 462 -2.56 -27.59 13.66
N GLU A 463 -1.81 -28.32 12.84
CA GLU A 463 -2.34 -29.08 11.70
C GLU A 463 -2.00 -30.55 11.87
N ILE A 464 -3.04 -31.37 11.90
CA ILE A 464 -2.93 -32.81 12.16
C ILE A 464 -3.35 -33.55 10.91
N HIS A 465 -2.46 -34.41 10.44
CA HIS A 465 -2.66 -35.25 9.27
C HIS A 465 -2.65 -36.72 9.69
N PRO A 466 -3.52 -37.57 9.13
CA PRO A 466 -3.56 -38.99 9.49
C PRO A 466 -2.24 -39.74 9.24
N ASN A 467 -1.43 -39.28 8.28
CA ASN A 467 -0.18 -39.93 7.86
C ASN A 467 1.05 -38.99 7.85
N GLN A 468 1.02 -37.84 8.53
CA GLN A 468 2.18 -36.96 8.64
C GLN A 468 2.39 -36.46 10.07
N LYS A 469 3.62 -36.01 10.36
CA LYS A 469 3.92 -35.40 11.66
C LYS A 469 3.03 -34.16 11.88
N PRO A 470 2.52 -33.95 13.10
CA PRO A 470 1.74 -32.78 13.44
C PRO A 470 2.58 -31.52 13.23
N VAL A 471 1.96 -30.49 12.67
CA VAL A 471 2.58 -29.17 12.51
C VAL A 471 2.11 -28.31 13.66
N LEU A 472 3.01 -27.90 14.56
CA LEU A 472 2.73 -27.02 15.69
C LEU A 472 3.33 -25.65 15.39
N LEU A 473 2.55 -24.58 15.61
CA LEU A 473 2.94 -23.22 15.27
C LEU A 473 2.50 -22.25 16.37
N VAL A 474 3.36 -21.29 16.72
CA VAL A 474 3.14 -20.33 17.79
C VAL A 474 3.43 -18.90 17.33
N ALA A 475 2.57 -17.97 17.74
CA ALA A 475 2.72 -16.55 17.39
C ALA A 475 4.02 -15.95 17.95
N GLY A 476 4.71 -15.17 17.11
CA GLY A 476 6.05 -14.62 17.33
C GLY A 476 7.19 -15.50 16.84
N VAL A 477 6.95 -16.80 16.64
CA VAL A 477 7.93 -17.78 16.14
C VAL A 477 7.61 -18.13 14.69
N ASP A 478 6.37 -18.51 14.43
CA ASP A 478 5.92 -19.09 13.17
C ASP A 478 4.97 -18.18 12.40
N ASP A 479 5.03 -16.86 12.61
CA ASP A 479 4.09 -15.89 12.05
C ASP A 479 3.92 -15.98 10.53
N ILE A 480 4.95 -16.45 9.81
CA ILE A 480 4.93 -16.65 8.35
C ILE A 480 4.06 -17.85 7.95
N ASN A 481 3.98 -18.87 8.80
CA ASN A 481 3.30 -20.13 8.53
C ASN A 481 1.91 -20.23 9.19
N MET A 482 1.52 -19.23 9.99
CA MET A 482 0.24 -19.17 10.70
C MET A 482 -0.83 -18.40 9.93
N CYS A 483 -2.09 -18.53 10.37
CA CYS A 483 -3.20 -17.72 9.87
C CYS A 483 -2.93 -16.21 10.09
N ASP A 484 -2.98 -15.43 9.01
CA ASP A 484 -2.75 -13.98 9.01
C ASP A 484 -4.04 -13.15 9.12
N LEU A 485 -5.20 -13.83 9.18
CA LEU A 485 -6.51 -13.21 9.28
C LEU A 485 -6.93 -13.02 10.75
N SER A 486 -7.68 -11.96 11.00
CA SER A 486 -8.29 -11.75 12.32
C SER A 486 -9.48 -12.69 12.54
N LEU A 487 -9.86 -12.94 13.80
CA LEU A 487 -10.96 -13.85 14.11
C LEU A 487 -12.26 -13.50 13.36
N ASP A 488 -12.58 -12.21 13.25
CA ASP A 488 -13.75 -11.72 12.51
C ASP A 488 -13.65 -12.01 11.01
N ASP A 489 -12.44 -11.88 10.43
CA ASP A 489 -12.19 -12.04 9.00
C ASP A 489 -12.08 -13.52 8.57
N THR A 490 -11.72 -14.42 9.50
CA THR A 490 -11.68 -15.87 9.22
C THR A 490 -13.06 -16.49 9.01
N GLY A 491 -14.13 -15.83 9.48
CA GLY A 491 -15.49 -16.39 9.49
C GLY A 491 -15.68 -17.58 10.45
N LEU A 492 -14.65 -17.98 11.21
CA LEU A 492 -14.70 -19.13 12.11
C LEU A 492 -15.78 -18.98 13.19
N ALA A 493 -15.92 -17.78 13.75
CA ALA A 493 -16.93 -17.45 14.75
C ALA A 493 -18.38 -17.59 14.24
N SER A 494 -18.59 -17.55 12.91
CA SER A 494 -19.92 -17.73 12.30
C SER A 494 -20.18 -19.17 11.86
N LYS A 495 -19.17 -20.05 11.87
CA LYS A 495 -19.28 -21.43 11.39
C LYS A 495 -19.76 -22.34 12.51
N LYS A 496 -20.98 -22.85 12.39
CA LYS A 496 -21.58 -23.78 13.36
C LYS A 496 -20.69 -25.03 13.52
N GLY A 497 -20.31 -25.34 14.76
CA GLY A 497 -19.48 -26.50 15.11
C GLY A 497 -17.98 -26.32 14.90
N ALA A 498 -17.50 -25.12 14.53
CA ALA A 498 -16.08 -24.82 14.44
C ALA A 498 -15.47 -24.48 15.80
N GLU A 499 -16.19 -23.77 16.66
CA GLU A 499 -15.71 -23.41 18.00
C GLU A 499 -15.71 -24.63 18.93
N ILE A 500 -14.61 -24.81 19.67
CA ILE A 500 -14.37 -25.92 20.61
C ILE A 500 -13.99 -25.39 21.98
N LEU A 501 -13.97 -26.27 22.97
CA LEU A 501 -13.54 -25.93 24.32
C LEU A 501 -12.01 -25.82 24.39
N GLU A 502 -11.52 -25.01 25.32
CA GLU A 502 -10.09 -24.92 25.66
C GLU A 502 -9.51 -26.31 25.96
N SER A 503 -10.22 -27.12 26.75
CA SER A 503 -9.81 -28.49 27.10
C SER A 503 -9.56 -29.37 25.88
N ASP A 504 -10.39 -29.26 24.84
CA ASP A 504 -10.29 -30.07 23.63
C ASP A 504 -9.05 -29.66 22.82
N PHE A 505 -8.75 -28.37 22.79
CA PHE A 505 -7.56 -27.85 22.14
C PHE A 505 -6.29 -28.25 22.91
N GLU A 506 -6.25 -28.04 24.23
CA GLU A 506 -5.07 -28.37 25.04
C GLU A 506 -4.78 -29.87 25.04
N GLN A 507 -5.81 -30.73 25.06
CA GLN A 507 -5.64 -32.18 24.97
C GLN A 507 -4.90 -32.59 23.69
N GLU A 508 -5.31 -32.05 22.55
CA GLU A 508 -4.66 -32.38 21.27
C GLU A 508 -3.28 -31.69 21.16
N TRP A 509 -3.12 -30.48 21.70
CA TRP A 509 -1.85 -29.76 21.73
C TRP A 509 -0.78 -30.53 22.51
N LEU A 510 -1.13 -31.02 23.70
CA LEU A 510 -0.24 -31.81 24.56
C LEU A 510 0.11 -33.16 23.94
N LYS A 511 -0.86 -33.83 23.34
CA LYS A 511 -0.69 -35.13 22.68
C LYS A 511 0.38 -35.10 21.58
N HIS A 512 0.56 -33.96 20.92
CA HIS A 512 1.53 -33.76 19.83
C HIS A 512 2.83 -33.07 20.27
N ASN A 513 3.18 -33.11 21.55
CA ASN A 513 4.38 -32.48 22.14
C ASN A 513 4.36 -30.94 22.09
N GLY A 514 3.18 -30.33 22.15
CA GLY A 514 3.03 -28.87 22.15
C GLY A 514 3.64 -28.20 23.39
N ARG A 515 3.76 -28.90 24.52
CA ARG A 515 4.41 -28.37 25.74
C ARG A 515 5.92 -28.20 25.52
N GLU A 516 6.57 -29.20 24.94
CA GLU A 516 7.99 -29.20 24.62
C GLU A 516 8.30 -28.13 23.57
N TYR A 517 7.43 -27.99 22.57
CA TYR A 517 7.53 -26.96 21.56
C TYR A 517 7.45 -25.54 22.16
N LEU A 518 6.48 -25.29 23.04
CA LEU A 518 6.35 -24.01 23.75
C LEU A 518 7.57 -23.72 24.65
N LYS A 519 8.12 -24.74 25.34
CA LYS A 519 9.34 -24.58 26.15
C LYS A 519 10.56 -24.21 25.30
N ALA A 520 10.73 -24.87 24.14
CA ALA A 520 11.85 -24.61 23.24
C ALA A 520 11.83 -23.17 22.68
N HIS A 521 10.64 -22.61 22.45
CA HIS A 521 10.49 -21.31 21.79
C HIS A 521 10.03 -20.17 22.72
N PHE A 522 9.98 -20.38 24.04
CA PHE A 522 9.43 -19.45 25.05
C PHE A 522 9.84 -17.98 24.89
N ARG A 523 11.11 -17.71 24.57
CA ARG A 523 11.66 -16.34 24.47
C ARG A 523 11.11 -15.54 23.28
N HIS A 524 10.51 -16.21 22.31
CA HIS A 524 10.07 -15.61 21.05
C HIS A 524 8.54 -15.63 20.91
N ILE A 525 7.81 -16.10 21.91
CA ILE A 525 6.35 -16.13 21.90
C ILE A 525 5.81 -14.72 22.16
N SER A 526 4.92 -14.24 21.29
CA SER A 526 4.37 -12.88 21.36
C SER A 526 3.10 -12.77 22.23
N SER A 527 2.33 -13.86 22.39
CA SER A 527 1.13 -13.88 23.24
C SER A 527 1.50 -14.00 24.72
N LYS A 528 1.10 -13.01 25.52
CA LYS A 528 1.28 -13.02 26.98
C LYS A 528 0.51 -14.16 27.64
N TYR A 529 -0.69 -14.48 27.13
CA TYR A 529 -1.51 -15.58 27.65
C TYR A 529 -0.80 -16.93 27.44
N VAL A 530 -0.23 -17.18 26.27
CA VAL A 530 0.50 -18.43 25.98
C VAL A 530 1.77 -18.56 26.84
N VAL A 531 2.49 -17.45 27.05
CA VAL A 531 3.65 -17.39 27.96
C VAL A 531 3.25 -17.71 29.40
N GLN A 532 2.08 -17.26 29.85
CA GLN A 532 1.54 -17.56 31.18
C GLN A 532 1.07 -19.01 31.30
N LEU A 533 0.47 -19.57 30.24
CA LEU A 533 0.02 -20.96 30.20
C LEU A 533 1.15 -21.96 30.45
N LEU A 534 2.37 -21.66 29.98
CA LEU A 534 3.59 -22.42 30.28
C LEU A 534 3.93 -22.52 31.77
N GLN A 535 3.55 -21.52 32.57
CA GLN A 535 3.76 -21.53 34.02
C GLN A 535 2.74 -22.44 34.73
N ASN A 536 1.57 -22.63 34.12
CA ASN A 536 0.48 -23.50 34.62
C ASN A 536 0.69 -24.96 34.24
N TYR A 537 1.49 -25.23 33.19
CA TYR A 537 1.98 -26.54 32.83
C TYR A 537 3.07 -27.04 33.80
N ARG A 538 2.91 -26.93 35.12
CA ARG A 538 3.86 -27.52 36.08
C ARG A 538 3.72 -29.03 36.13
#